data_AF-A0A0V1PNL6-F1
#
_entry.id   AF-A0A0V1PNL6-F1
#
_cell.length_a   1.000
_cell.length_b   1.000
_cell.length_c   1.000
_cell.angle_alpha   90.00
_cell.angle_beta   90.00
_cell.angle_gamma   90.00
#
_symmetry.space_group_name_H-M   'P 1'
#
loop_
_entity.id
_entity.type
_entity.pdbx_description
1 polymer ?
#
loop_
_entity_poly.entity_id
_entity_poly.type
_entity_poly.pdbx_seq_one_letter_code
_entity_poly.pdbx_strand_id
1 'polypeptide(L)'
;RGAKRRGVQALRKLKEAKLGIKTKVVKKERASSPITTTKLSSSIAAQYPARVELLPDLLDEPLDSVWKFQSYMPKRYFIKDALALHRELQSPSMYNNPSALLRLRLDLNMTLEKKTKFVEQSKQFIAMPHPFDHGQKRTILAFAKDPHIQVIANEAGAEITGGPELVKKVYQTVV
;
A
#
# COMPACT_ATOMS: atom_id res chain seq x y z
N ARG A 1 26.57 43.31 -15.92
CA ARG A 1 25.67 44.46 -15.65
C ARG A 1 24.32 44.02 -15.03
N GLY A 2 24.31 43.36 -13.86
CA GLY A 2 23.08 42.78 -13.26
C GLY A 2 22.73 43.24 -11.83
N ALA A 3 23.64 43.93 -11.13
CA ALA A 3 23.47 44.23 -9.71
C ALA A 3 22.49 45.39 -9.41
N LYS A 4 22.34 46.36 -10.32
CA LYS A 4 21.52 47.57 -10.07
C LYS A 4 20.00 47.33 -10.06
N ARG A 5 19.50 46.22 -10.60
CA ARG A 5 18.04 45.97 -10.72
C ARG A 5 17.39 45.34 -9.48
N ARG A 6 18.15 44.60 -8.66
CA ARG A 6 17.60 43.92 -7.46
C ARG A 6 17.25 44.90 -6.33
N GLY A 7 18.04 45.96 -6.16
CA GLY A 7 17.78 46.99 -5.14
C GLY A 7 16.51 47.80 -5.40
N VAL A 8 16.21 48.10 -6.68
CA VAL A 8 15.05 48.91 -7.06
C VAL A 8 13.73 48.19 -6.79
N GLN A 9 13.66 46.87 -7.04
CA GLN A 9 12.46 46.08 -6.70
C GLN A 9 12.23 45.95 -5.19
N ALA A 10 13.31 45.82 -4.40
CA ALA A 10 13.21 45.74 -2.95
C ALA A 10 12.70 47.07 -2.34
N LEU A 11 13.24 48.20 -2.81
CA LEU A 11 12.78 49.54 -2.40
C LEU A 11 11.32 49.79 -2.78
N ARG A 12 10.89 49.33 -3.96
CA ARG A 12 9.51 49.48 -4.42
C ARG A 12 8.53 48.65 -3.57
N LYS A 13 8.87 47.41 -3.23
CA LYS A 13 8.06 46.56 -2.32
C LYS A 13 7.96 47.14 -0.90
N LEU A 14 9.06 47.71 -0.37
CA LEU A 14 9.05 48.37 0.94
C LEU A 14 8.19 49.65 0.93
N LYS A 15 8.21 50.42 -0.16
CA LYS A 15 7.36 51.60 -0.33
C LYS A 15 5.89 51.22 -0.47
N GLU A 16 5.58 50.17 -1.22
CA GLU A 16 4.22 49.62 -1.38
C GLU A 16 3.68 49.05 -0.06
N ALA A 17 4.53 48.41 0.75
CA ALA A 17 4.18 47.94 2.11
C ALA A 17 3.92 49.09 3.09
N LYS A 18 4.73 50.15 3.06
CA LYS A 18 4.53 51.35 3.91
C LYS A 18 3.28 52.16 3.55
N LEU A 19 2.86 52.13 2.29
CA LEU A 19 1.65 52.82 1.81
C LEU A 19 0.37 51.99 1.98
N GLY A 20 0.45 50.78 2.55
CA GLY A 20 -0.72 49.95 2.87
C GLY A 20 -1.51 49.44 1.65
N ILE A 21 -0.97 49.57 0.44
CA ILE A 21 -1.64 49.16 -0.80
C ILE A 21 -1.46 47.65 -0.96
N LYS A 22 -2.44 46.89 -0.46
CA LYS A 22 -2.51 45.43 -0.69
C LYS A 22 -2.81 45.18 -2.16
N THR A 23 -1.85 44.63 -2.90
CA THR A 23 -2.07 44.13 -4.25
C THR A 23 -3.07 42.97 -4.16
N LYS A 24 -4.27 43.16 -4.72
CA LYS A 24 -5.28 42.09 -4.81
C LYS A 24 -4.72 40.99 -5.71
N VAL A 25 -4.26 39.91 -5.12
CA VAL A 25 -3.98 38.66 -5.86
C VAL A 25 -5.34 38.11 -6.28
N VAL A 26 -5.68 38.31 -7.55
CA VAL A 26 -6.85 37.70 -8.17
C VAL A 26 -6.59 36.20 -8.20
N LYS A 27 -7.16 35.48 -7.23
CA LYS A 27 -7.23 34.02 -7.23
C LYS A 27 -8.11 33.66 -8.43
N LYS A 28 -7.48 33.23 -9.52
CA LYS A 28 -8.22 32.72 -10.68
C LYS A 28 -8.83 31.39 -10.23
N GLU A 29 -10.09 31.42 -9.84
CA GLU A 29 -10.88 30.23 -9.54
C GLU A 29 -10.84 29.34 -10.78
N ARG A 30 -10.13 28.22 -10.69
CA ARG A 30 -10.27 27.17 -11.69
C ARG A 30 -11.67 26.64 -11.49
N ALA A 31 -12.55 26.85 -12.47
CA ALA A 31 -13.85 26.22 -12.50
C ALA A 31 -13.66 24.73 -12.21
N SER A 32 -14.19 24.28 -11.07
CA SER A 32 -14.38 22.87 -10.79
C SER A 32 -15.34 22.38 -11.86
N SER A 33 -14.83 21.77 -12.93
CA SER A 33 -15.69 20.92 -13.75
C SER A 33 -16.35 19.92 -12.79
N PRO A 34 -17.67 19.68 -12.86
CA PRO A 34 -18.28 18.59 -12.14
C PRO A 34 -17.83 17.33 -12.85
N ILE A 35 -16.59 16.91 -12.59
CA ILE A 35 -16.25 15.50 -12.75
C ILE A 35 -17.05 14.85 -11.63
N THR A 36 -18.28 14.47 -11.96
CA THR A 36 -18.98 13.40 -11.27
C THR A 36 -18.04 12.20 -11.40
N THR A 37 -17.10 12.10 -10.47
CA THR A 37 -16.36 10.87 -10.25
C THR A 37 -17.42 9.94 -9.73
N THR A 38 -18.10 9.23 -10.65
CA THR A 38 -18.64 7.93 -10.31
C THR A 38 -17.47 7.25 -9.63
N LYS A 39 -17.61 7.02 -8.32
CA LYS A 39 -16.61 6.32 -7.54
C LYS A 39 -16.58 4.93 -8.13
N LEU A 40 -15.79 4.74 -9.19
CA LEU A 40 -15.31 3.45 -9.64
C LEU A 40 -14.39 2.98 -8.53
N SER A 41 -15.06 2.53 -7.49
CA SER A 41 -14.55 1.81 -6.36
C SER A 41 -14.16 0.42 -6.86
N SER A 42 -13.27 0.37 -7.86
CA SER A 42 -12.73 -0.84 -8.45
C SER A 42 -11.61 -1.43 -7.61
N SER A 43 -11.33 -0.87 -6.44
CA SER A 43 -10.48 -1.53 -5.46
C SER A 43 -11.22 -2.78 -4.95
N ILE A 44 -10.56 -3.93 -5.04
CA ILE A 44 -11.00 -5.18 -4.37
C ILE A 44 -11.42 -4.90 -2.92
N ALA A 45 -10.75 -3.94 -2.27
CA ALA A 45 -11.02 -3.50 -0.91
C ALA A 45 -12.45 -2.98 -0.67
N ALA A 46 -13.07 -2.43 -1.71
CA ALA A 46 -14.40 -1.83 -1.63
C ALA A 46 -15.47 -2.67 -2.34
N GLN A 47 -15.08 -3.60 -3.23
CA GLN A 47 -15.94 -4.72 -3.63
C GLN A 47 -16.22 -5.67 -2.46
N TYR A 48 -15.23 -5.86 -1.59
CA TYR A 48 -15.34 -6.70 -0.40
C TYR A 48 -14.97 -5.88 0.84
N PRO A 49 -15.94 -5.17 1.46
CA PRO A 49 -15.66 -4.36 2.64
C PRO A 49 -15.15 -5.24 3.79
N ALA A 50 -14.11 -4.75 4.45
CA ALA A 50 -13.31 -5.43 5.48
C ALA A 50 -14.09 -5.91 6.71
N ARG A 51 -15.31 -5.41 6.88
CA ARG A 51 -16.17 -5.68 8.02
C ARG A 51 -17.59 -5.69 7.51
N VAL A 52 -18.16 -6.88 7.31
CA VAL A 52 -19.61 -7.00 7.29
C VAL A 52 -20.02 -6.83 8.75
N GLU A 53 -20.39 -5.62 9.15
CA GLU A 53 -21.18 -5.46 10.36
C GLU A 53 -22.43 -6.29 10.12
N LEU A 54 -22.51 -7.44 10.80
CA LEU A 54 -23.62 -8.36 10.65
C LEU A 54 -24.85 -7.60 11.11
N LEU A 55 -25.69 -7.20 10.16
CA LEU A 55 -26.97 -6.61 10.52
C LEU A 55 -27.72 -7.69 11.31
N PRO A 56 -28.34 -7.35 12.45
CA PRO A 56 -28.92 -8.33 13.36
C PRO A 56 -30.07 -9.15 12.72
N ASP A 57 -30.57 -8.72 11.57
CA ASP A 57 -31.75 -9.28 10.90
C ASP A 57 -31.40 -10.24 9.74
N LEU A 58 -30.14 -10.66 9.57
CA LEU A 58 -29.77 -11.63 8.53
C LEU A 58 -30.16 -13.05 8.93
N LEU A 59 -30.76 -13.79 7.99
CA LEU A 59 -31.12 -15.20 8.18
C LEU A 59 -29.88 -16.09 7.97
N ASP A 60 -29.83 -17.25 8.63
CA ASP A 60 -28.70 -18.18 8.55
C ASP A 60 -28.58 -18.86 7.19
N GLU A 61 -29.40 -19.89 6.96
CA GLU A 61 -29.39 -20.67 5.72
C GLU A 61 -30.72 -20.55 4.98
N PRO A 62 -30.69 -20.37 3.65
CA PRO A 62 -31.88 -20.36 2.84
C PRO A 62 -32.50 -21.75 2.80
N LEU A 63 -33.78 -21.84 3.18
CA LEU A 63 -34.57 -23.06 3.05
C LEU A 63 -34.92 -23.34 1.58
N ASP A 64 -35.13 -22.28 0.80
CA ASP A 64 -35.60 -22.35 -0.58
C ASP A 64 -34.46 -22.43 -1.59
N SER A 65 -34.74 -23.08 -2.72
CA SER A 65 -33.81 -23.17 -3.86
C SER A 65 -33.48 -21.82 -4.51
N VAL A 66 -34.37 -20.83 -4.35
CA VAL A 66 -34.19 -19.49 -4.90
C VAL A 66 -34.29 -18.48 -3.77
N TRP A 67 -33.21 -17.75 -3.52
CA TRP A 67 -33.10 -16.82 -2.41
C TRP A 67 -32.25 -15.62 -2.79
N LYS A 68 -32.40 -14.53 -2.03
CA LYS A 68 -31.65 -13.28 -2.25
C LYS A 68 -30.36 -13.30 -1.43
N PHE A 69 -29.22 -13.26 -2.11
CA PHE A 69 -27.89 -13.32 -1.47
C PHE A 69 -27.70 -12.33 -0.31
N GLN A 70 -28.21 -11.11 -0.46
CA GLN A 70 -28.05 -10.03 0.50
C GLN A 70 -28.84 -10.19 1.80
N SER A 71 -29.83 -11.09 1.83
CA SER A 71 -30.71 -11.30 2.99
C SER A 71 -30.17 -12.34 3.98
N TYR A 72 -29.06 -13.00 3.64
CA TYR A 72 -28.52 -14.11 4.44
C TYR A 72 -27.09 -13.83 4.89
N MET A 73 -26.71 -14.48 5.99
CA MET A 73 -25.38 -14.41 6.57
C MET A 73 -24.32 -14.89 5.54
N PRO A 74 -23.22 -14.14 5.32
CA PRO A 74 -22.15 -14.63 4.46
C PRO A 74 -21.55 -15.92 5.02
N LYS A 75 -21.45 -16.94 4.16
CA LYS A 75 -20.98 -18.27 4.56
C LYS A 75 -19.53 -18.22 5.05
N ARG A 76 -19.32 -18.74 6.26
CA ARG A 76 -17.99 -18.88 6.86
C ARG A 76 -17.46 -20.27 6.55
N TYR A 77 -16.23 -20.33 6.07
CA TYR A 77 -15.56 -21.57 5.75
C TYR A 77 -14.41 -21.82 6.71
N PHE A 78 -14.14 -23.09 7.02
CA PHE A 78 -12.85 -23.45 7.59
C PHE A 78 -11.76 -23.30 6.53
N ILE A 79 -10.54 -23.02 6.99
CA ILE A 79 -9.38 -22.80 6.11
C ILE A 79 -9.18 -23.99 5.16
N LYS A 80 -9.34 -25.23 5.66
CA LYS A 80 -9.21 -26.46 4.86
C LYS A 80 -10.19 -26.49 3.67
N ASP A 81 -11.44 -26.07 3.89
CA ASP A 81 -12.51 -26.14 2.90
C ASP A 81 -12.36 -24.99 1.90
N ALA A 82 -12.00 -23.80 2.38
CA ALA A 82 -11.66 -22.67 1.52
C ALA A 82 -10.49 -22.99 0.56
N LEU A 83 -9.47 -23.72 1.05
CA LEU A 83 -8.35 -24.17 0.21
C LEU A 83 -8.79 -25.19 -0.85
N ALA A 84 -9.68 -26.12 -0.51
CA ALA A 84 -10.23 -27.07 -1.47
C ALA A 84 -11.02 -26.35 -2.59
N LEU A 85 -11.90 -25.41 -2.21
CA LEU A 85 -12.65 -24.59 -3.16
C LEU A 85 -11.72 -23.77 -4.07
N HIS A 86 -10.65 -23.20 -3.52
CA HIS A 86 -9.67 -22.48 -4.35
C HIS A 86 -8.95 -23.41 -5.34
N ARG A 87 -8.66 -24.66 -4.96
CA ARG A 87 -8.05 -25.64 -5.88
C ARG A 87 -9.00 -26.04 -7.01
N GLU A 88 -10.27 -26.28 -6.69
CA GLU A 88 -11.31 -26.57 -7.70
C GLU A 88 -11.48 -25.40 -8.67
N LEU A 89 -11.47 -24.17 -8.15
CA LEU A 89 -11.56 -22.95 -8.95
C LEU A 89 -10.40 -22.82 -9.95
N GLN A 90 -9.19 -23.25 -9.57
CA GLN A 90 -8.01 -23.24 -10.43
C GLN A 90 -7.91 -24.45 -11.38
N SER A 91 -8.89 -25.35 -11.36
CA SER A 91 -8.97 -26.50 -12.27
C SER A 91 -8.84 -26.06 -13.74
N PRO A 92 -8.22 -26.89 -14.60
CA PRO A 92 -8.17 -26.66 -16.06
C PRO A 92 -9.51 -26.36 -16.71
N SER A 93 -10.61 -26.89 -16.15
CA SER A 93 -11.96 -26.63 -16.66
C SER A 93 -12.49 -25.22 -16.36
N MET A 94 -11.87 -24.51 -15.41
CA MET A 94 -12.34 -23.21 -14.89
C MET A 94 -11.37 -22.10 -15.28
N TYR A 95 -10.31 -21.86 -14.47
CA TYR A 95 -9.31 -20.81 -14.74
C TYR A 95 -8.00 -21.33 -15.32
N ASN A 96 -7.77 -22.64 -15.31
CA ASN A 96 -6.57 -23.27 -15.88
C ASN A 96 -5.25 -22.64 -15.38
N ASN A 97 -5.16 -22.38 -14.08
CA ASN A 97 -3.94 -21.86 -13.46
C ASN A 97 -3.65 -22.58 -12.14
N PRO A 98 -3.15 -23.83 -12.20
CA PRO A 98 -2.88 -24.63 -11.00
C PRO A 98 -1.78 -24.04 -10.11
N SER A 99 -0.90 -23.18 -10.66
CA SER A 99 0.18 -22.48 -9.95
C SER A 99 -0.22 -21.10 -9.42
N ALA A 100 -1.51 -20.77 -9.39
CA ALA A 100 -1.96 -19.45 -8.93
C ALA A 100 -1.57 -19.18 -7.47
N LEU A 101 -1.04 -17.98 -7.22
CA LEU A 101 -0.71 -17.52 -5.87
C LEU A 101 -1.97 -17.17 -5.08
N LEU A 102 -2.10 -17.71 -3.88
CA LEU A 102 -3.17 -17.37 -2.95
C LEU A 102 -2.81 -16.09 -2.18
N ARG A 103 -3.79 -15.17 -2.08
CA ARG A 103 -3.65 -13.93 -1.32
C ARG A 103 -4.55 -13.98 -0.09
N LEU A 104 -3.95 -13.87 1.08
CA LEU A 104 -4.67 -13.73 2.34
C LEU A 104 -4.89 -12.25 2.63
N ARG A 105 -6.14 -11.86 2.85
CA ARG A 105 -6.50 -10.54 3.38
C ARG A 105 -6.91 -10.69 4.83
N LEU A 106 -6.31 -9.90 5.71
CA LEU A 106 -6.64 -9.83 7.12
C LEU A 106 -7.04 -8.41 7.45
N ASP A 107 -8.23 -8.27 8.03
CA ASP A 107 -8.74 -6.99 8.48
C ASP A 107 -8.67 -6.98 10.02
N LEU A 108 -7.76 -6.16 10.55
CA LEU A 108 -7.49 -6.07 11.97
C LEU A 108 -8.22 -4.85 12.55
N ASN A 109 -8.96 -5.06 13.64
CA ASN A 109 -9.54 -3.94 14.35
C ASN A 109 -8.48 -3.25 15.22
N MET A 110 -8.04 -2.07 14.78
CA MET A 110 -7.04 -1.25 15.47
C MET A 110 -7.69 -0.13 16.30
N THR A 111 -9.00 -0.21 16.61
CA THR A 111 -9.67 0.79 17.44
C THR A 111 -9.28 0.65 18.91
N LEU A 112 -8.84 1.75 19.52
CA LEU A 112 -8.60 1.86 20.97
C LEU A 112 -9.76 2.60 21.66
N GLU A 113 -9.84 2.50 22.98
CA GLU A 113 -10.86 3.16 23.81
C GLU A 113 -10.89 4.69 23.62
N LYS A 114 -9.72 5.30 23.38
CA LYS A 114 -9.59 6.74 23.13
C LYS A 114 -9.16 6.98 21.68
N LYS A 115 -9.94 7.79 20.96
CA LYS A 115 -9.67 8.18 19.56
C LYS A 115 -8.33 8.88 19.35
N THR A 116 -7.78 9.52 20.40
CA THR A 116 -6.49 10.22 20.35
C THR A 116 -5.30 9.31 20.59
N LYS A 117 -5.52 8.06 21.02
CA LYS A 117 -4.45 7.09 21.22
C LYS A 117 -4.24 6.36 19.89
N PHE A 118 -3.03 6.48 19.36
CA PHE A 118 -2.63 5.74 18.17
C PHE A 118 -2.14 4.35 18.56
N VAL A 119 -2.44 3.35 17.73
CA VAL A 119 -1.82 2.03 17.86
C VAL A 119 -0.40 2.12 17.31
N GLU A 120 0.57 1.60 18.05
CA GLU A 120 1.95 1.51 17.57
C GLU A 120 2.02 0.63 16.32
N GLN A 121 2.90 1.01 15.38
CA GLN A 121 3.11 0.22 14.18
C GLN A 121 3.76 -1.11 14.54
N SER A 122 3.02 -2.21 14.41
CA SER A 122 3.59 -3.55 14.49
C SER A 122 4.16 -3.95 13.13
N LYS A 123 5.45 -4.31 13.11
CA LYS A 123 6.09 -4.95 11.96
C LYS A 123 6.66 -6.27 12.45
N GLN A 124 5.98 -7.36 12.12
CA GLN A 124 6.42 -8.70 12.46
C GLN A 124 6.73 -9.47 11.18
N PHE A 125 7.89 -10.11 11.16
CA PHE A 125 8.22 -11.08 10.12
C PHE A 125 7.66 -12.45 10.49
N ILE A 126 7.01 -13.09 9.53
CA ILE A 126 6.48 -14.44 9.67
C ILE A 126 7.31 -15.35 8.78
N ALA A 127 8.04 -16.29 9.38
CA ALA A 127 8.71 -17.34 8.64
C ALA A 127 7.66 -18.34 8.15
N MET A 128 7.58 -18.51 6.83
CA MET A 128 6.62 -19.43 6.24
C MET A 128 7.19 -20.85 6.24
N PRO A 129 6.49 -21.84 6.80
CA PRO A 129 7.01 -23.22 6.92
C PRO A 129 7.21 -23.89 5.55
N HIS A 130 6.41 -23.50 4.56
CA HIS A 130 6.51 -24.00 3.19
C HIS A 130 6.81 -22.84 2.24
N PRO A 131 8.07 -22.64 1.83
CA PRO A 131 8.40 -21.61 0.85
C PRO A 131 7.78 -21.95 -0.50
N PHE A 132 7.31 -20.93 -1.22
CA PHE A 132 6.86 -21.05 -2.60
C PHE A 132 7.69 -20.13 -3.50
N ASP A 133 7.76 -20.43 -4.79
CA ASP A 133 8.46 -19.56 -5.74
C ASP A 133 7.64 -18.29 -5.99
N HIS A 134 8.25 -17.14 -5.72
CA HIS A 134 7.62 -15.83 -5.91
C HIS A 134 7.90 -15.26 -7.30
N GLY A 135 8.67 -15.96 -8.15
CA GLY A 135 9.10 -15.50 -9.47
C GLY A 135 10.02 -14.28 -9.44
N GLN A 136 10.35 -13.78 -8.24
CA GLN A 136 11.24 -12.65 -8.02
C GLN A 136 12.51 -13.14 -7.36
N LYS A 137 13.64 -12.97 -8.06
CA LYS A 137 14.95 -13.16 -7.47
C LYS A 137 15.18 -12.05 -6.44
N ARG A 138 15.18 -12.40 -5.15
CA ARG A 138 15.51 -11.47 -4.07
C ARG A 138 17.01 -11.25 -4.06
N THR A 139 17.48 -10.21 -4.73
CA THR A 139 18.89 -9.80 -4.67
C THR A 139 19.18 -9.22 -3.28
N ILE A 140 19.93 -9.98 -2.49
CA ILE A 140 20.35 -9.58 -1.14
C ILE A 140 21.69 -8.85 -1.26
N LEU A 141 21.70 -7.60 -0.81
CA LEU A 141 22.87 -6.73 -0.75
C LEU A 141 23.39 -6.70 0.69
N ALA A 142 24.61 -7.15 0.93
CA ALA A 142 25.22 -7.16 2.26
C ALA A 142 26.32 -6.11 2.38
N PHE A 143 26.23 -5.26 3.40
CA PHE A 143 27.24 -4.25 3.70
C PHE A 143 28.13 -4.72 4.84
N ALA A 144 29.43 -4.89 4.57
CA ALA A 144 30.40 -5.28 5.57
C ALA A 144 31.73 -4.55 5.34
N LYS A 145 32.33 -4.03 6.41
CA LYS A 145 33.61 -3.30 6.33
C LYS A 145 34.78 -4.27 6.13
N ASP A 146 34.77 -5.38 6.85
CA ASP A 146 35.89 -6.32 6.87
C ASP A 146 35.78 -7.36 5.74
N PRO A 147 36.89 -7.65 5.03
CA PRO A 147 36.89 -8.63 3.94
C PRO A 147 36.44 -10.03 4.39
N HIS A 148 36.79 -10.45 5.60
CA HIS A 148 36.38 -11.77 6.12
C HIS A 148 34.85 -11.87 6.29
N ILE A 149 34.19 -10.81 6.76
CA ILE A 149 32.73 -10.80 6.94
C ILE A 149 32.02 -10.74 5.58
N GLN A 150 32.63 -10.10 4.57
CA GLN A 150 32.12 -10.12 3.20
C GLN A 150 32.12 -11.55 2.62
N VAL A 151 33.17 -12.32 2.86
CA VAL A 151 33.22 -13.73 2.41
C VAL A 151 32.10 -14.54 3.07
N ILE A 152 31.95 -14.43 4.39
CA ILE A 152 30.88 -15.12 5.14
C ILE A 152 29.48 -14.73 4.63
N ALA A 153 29.28 -13.45 4.29
CA ALA A 153 28.00 -12.98 3.77
C ALA A 153 27.70 -13.52 2.36
N ASN A 154 28.71 -13.64 1.49
CA ASN A 154 28.56 -14.30 0.18
C ASN A 154 28.24 -15.79 0.35
N GLU A 155 28.93 -16.48 1.26
CA GLU A 155 28.66 -17.89 1.57
C GLU A 155 27.25 -18.10 2.13
N ALA A 156 26.74 -17.14 2.92
CA ALA A 156 25.37 -17.15 3.44
C ALA A 156 24.29 -16.82 2.38
N GLY A 157 24.67 -16.55 1.13
CA GLY A 157 23.74 -16.33 0.02
C GLY A 157 23.44 -14.87 -0.31
N ALA A 158 24.27 -13.92 0.12
CA ALA A 158 24.24 -12.57 -0.44
C ALA A 158 24.70 -12.58 -1.90
N GLU A 159 23.98 -11.88 -2.79
CA GLU A 159 24.34 -11.83 -4.21
C GLU A 159 25.44 -10.79 -4.47
N ILE A 160 25.48 -9.74 -3.66
CA ILE A 160 26.48 -8.68 -3.76
C ILE A 160 26.89 -8.29 -2.33
N THR A 161 28.19 -8.38 -2.06
CA THR A 161 28.80 -7.85 -0.82
C THR A 161 29.70 -6.67 -1.14
N GLY A 162 29.68 -5.65 -0.29
CA GLY A 162 30.65 -4.58 -0.41
C GLY A 162 30.76 -3.70 0.83
N GLY A 163 31.85 -2.94 0.87
CA GLY A 163 32.12 -1.98 1.92
C GLY A 163 31.57 -0.58 1.59
N PRO A 164 32.24 0.48 2.05
CA PRO A 164 31.76 1.86 1.89
C PRO A 164 31.67 2.32 0.42
N GLU A 165 32.39 1.67 -0.50
CA GLU A 165 32.31 1.96 -1.94
C GLU A 165 30.94 1.63 -2.53
N LEU A 166 30.34 0.52 -2.08
CA LEU A 166 29.03 0.08 -2.53
C LEU A 166 27.93 1.03 -2.03
N VAL A 167 28.09 1.55 -0.81
CA VAL A 167 27.18 2.56 -0.23
C VAL A 167 27.16 3.83 -1.08
N LYS A 168 28.33 4.31 -1.53
CA LYS A 168 28.42 5.47 -2.42
C LYS A 168 27.70 5.22 -3.75
N LYS A 169 27.88 4.04 -4.34
CA LYS A 169 27.24 3.66 -5.61
C LYS A 169 25.71 3.63 -5.51
N VAL A 170 25.17 3.07 -4.41
CA VAL A 170 23.74 3.05 -4.14
C VAL A 170 23.21 4.48 -3.96
N TYR A 171 23.88 5.31 -3.16
CA TYR A 171 23.46 6.68 -2.91
C TYR A 171 23.39 7.52 -4.20
N GLN A 172 24.33 7.31 -5.11
CA GLN A 172 24.42 8.09 -6.35
C GLN A 172 23.48 7.62 -7.46
N THR A 173 22.94 6.40 -7.36
CA THR A 173 22.04 5.80 -8.35
C THR A 173 20.55 6.03 -8.00
N VAL A 174 20.25 6.37 -6.73
CA VAL A 174 18.87 6.54 -6.22
C VAL A 174 18.39 8.00 -6.30
N VAL A 175 19.20 8.91 -6.87
CA VAL A 175 18.83 10.31 -7.17
C VAL A 175 18.62 10.45 -8.67
#